data_AF-A0A538AEN2-F1
#
_entry.id   AF-A0A538AEN2-F1
#
_cell.length_a   1.000
_cell.length_b   1.000
_cell.length_c   1.000
_cell.angle_alpha   90.00
_cell.angle_beta   90.00
_cell.angle_gamma   90.00
#
_symmetry.space_group_name_H-M   'P 1'
#
loop_
_entity.id
_entity.type
_entity.pdbx_description
1 polymer ?
#
loop_
_entity_poly.entity_id
_entity_poly.type
_entity_poly.pdbx_seq_one_letter_code
_entity_poly.pdbx_strand_id
1 'polypeptide(L)'
;EQALSAGSVAQFNLVVPNECEDAHDNCAPAGNEITQYDDFLAREVPLIEASPAFGSDGVIIITFDEGVTKSPHHADKFGNGGNVAFAVISPLAHNAVYEGVFDHYSLLRTLEDGFGIGTYVGNANSASPIAPIWNP
;
A
#
# COMPACT_ATOMS: atom_id res chain seq x y z
N GLU A 1 -9.76 -16.60 -3.73
CA GLU A 1 -9.31 -17.76 -2.93
C GLU A 1 -8.55 -18.83 -3.73
N GLN A 2 -9.11 -19.48 -4.76
CA GLN A 2 -8.40 -20.59 -5.46
C GLN A 2 -7.03 -20.21 -6.03
N ALA A 3 -6.92 -19.11 -6.77
CA ALA A 3 -5.64 -18.66 -7.34
C ALA A 3 -4.61 -18.35 -6.24
N LEU A 4 -5.04 -17.70 -5.15
CA LEU A 4 -4.21 -17.39 -4.00
C LEU A 4 -3.72 -18.67 -3.31
N SER A 5 -4.62 -19.63 -3.05
CA SER A 5 -4.27 -20.92 -2.44
C SER A 5 -3.35 -21.78 -3.31
N ALA A 6 -3.44 -21.64 -4.64
CA ALA A 6 -2.60 -22.36 -5.60
C ALA A 6 -1.29 -21.62 -5.93
N GLY A 7 -1.09 -20.40 -5.43
CA GLY A 7 0.03 -19.54 -5.77
C GLY A 7 0.03 -19.05 -7.23
N SER A 8 -1.10 -19.14 -7.93
CA SER A 8 -1.24 -18.79 -9.35
C SER A 8 -1.77 -17.38 -9.58
N VAL A 9 -1.41 -16.45 -8.70
CA VAL A 9 -1.72 -15.02 -8.84
C VAL A 9 -0.69 -14.32 -9.75
N ALA A 10 -1.02 -13.13 -10.24
CA ALA A 10 -0.06 -12.32 -10.98
C ALA A 10 1.08 -11.84 -10.06
N GLN A 11 2.22 -11.45 -10.64
CA GLN A 11 3.33 -10.87 -9.85
C GLN A 11 3.01 -9.46 -9.32
N PHE A 12 2.07 -8.75 -9.98
CA PHE A 12 1.53 -7.49 -9.50
C PHE A 12 0.02 -7.61 -9.37
N ASN A 13 -0.53 -7.30 -8.19
CA ASN A 13 -1.96 -7.26 -7.94
C ASN A 13 -2.29 -5.94 -7.24
N LEU A 14 -3.25 -5.20 -7.78
CA LEU A 14 -3.81 -4.02 -7.12
C LEU A 14 -5.15 -4.44 -6.50
N VAL A 15 -5.22 -4.40 -5.18
CA VAL A 15 -6.45 -4.65 -4.42
C VAL A 15 -7.05 -3.31 -4.03
N VAL A 16 -8.22 -3.02 -4.58
CA VAL A 16 -9.02 -1.86 -4.21
C VAL A 16 -10.22 -2.38 -3.42
N PRO A 17 -10.38 -2.02 -2.14
CA PRO A 17 -11.56 -2.41 -1.38
C PRO A 17 -12.84 -1.89 -2.02
N ASN A 18 -13.99 -2.46 -1.64
CA ASN A 18 -15.26 -1.86 -2.02
C ASN A 18 -15.51 -0.59 -1.21
N GLU A 19 -16.54 0.16 -1.61
CA GLU A 19 -16.94 1.44 -1.00
C GLU A 19 -17.08 1.36 0.53
N CYS A 20 -17.54 0.25 1.11
CA CYS A 20 -17.69 0.15 2.57
C CYS A 20 -16.40 -0.23 3.31
N GLU A 21 -15.36 -0.63 2.59
CA GLU A 21 -14.13 -1.17 3.16
C GLU A 21 -12.90 -0.38 2.70
N ASP A 22 -13.06 0.83 2.16
CA ASP A 22 -11.96 1.67 1.63
C ASP A 22 -11.48 2.75 2.62
N ALA A 23 -12.05 2.75 3.84
CA ALA A 23 -11.83 3.74 4.89
C ALA A 23 -12.31 5.17 4.55
N HIS A 24 -13.11 5.34 3.49
CA HIS A 24 -13.74 6.60 3.13
C HIS A 24 -15.22 6.60 3.51
N ASP A 25 -15.98 5.56 3.12
CA ASP A 25 -17.41 5.53 3.38
C ASP A 25 -17.77 4.80 4.68
N ASN A 26 -18.75 5.37 5.38
CA ASN A 26 -19.24 4.85 6.64
C ASN A 26 -20.54 4.06 6.40
N CYS A 27 -20.41 2.79 6.05
CA CYS A 27 -21.55 1.92 5.87
C CYS A 27 -22.11 1.37 7.21
N ALA A 28 -23.43 1.15 7.23
CA ALA A 28 -24.08 0.43 8.31
C ALA A 28 -23.83 -1.10 8.19
N PRO A 29 -23.77 -1.86 9.30
CA PRO A 29 -24.05 -1.43 10.67
C PRO A 29 -22.81 -1.01 11.48
N ALA A 30 -21.61 -1.10 10.91
CA ALA A 30 -20.36 -0.85 11.64
C ALA A 30 -20.28 0.60 12.18
N GLY A 31 -20.71 1.59 11.39
CA GLY A 31 -20.81 2.97 11.85
C GLY A 31 -19.46 3.69 12.01
N ASN A 32 -18.36 3.10 11.54
CA ASN A 32 -17.02 3.69 11.53
C ASN A 32 -16.22 3.15 10.33
N GLU A 33 -15.82 4.05 9.44
CA GLU A 33 -15.08 3.76 8.19
C GLU A 33 -13.70 3.15 8.45
N ILE A 34 -13.00 3.60 9.50
CA ILE A 34 -11.67 3.07 9.86
C ILE A 34 -11.79 1.66 10.41
N THR A 35 -12.77 1.38 11.25
CA THR A 35 -13.00 0.01 11.76
C THR A 35 -13.36 -0.95 10.62
N GLN A 36 -14.15 -0.50 9.64
CA GLN A 36 -14.48 -1.33 8.47
C GLN A 36 -13.23 -1.67 7.65
N TYR A 37 -12.34 -0.71 7.43
CA TYR A 37 -11.08 -0.96 6.74
C TYR A 37 -10.14 -1.86 7.55
N ASP A 38 -10.06 -1.66 8.87
CA ASP A 38 -9.27 -2.52 9.76
C ASP A 38 -9.78 -3.98 9.72
N ASP A 39 -11.10 -4.19 9.74
CA ASP A 39 -11.72 -5.51 9.58
C ASP A 39 -11.43 -6.14 8.21
N PHE A 40 -11.40 -5.34 7.14
CA PHE A 40 -11.00 -5.78 5.81
C PHE A 40 -9.53 -6.23 5.81
N LEU A 41 -8.61 -5.43 6.33
CA LEU A 41 -7.19 -5.77 6.40
C LEU A 41 -6.95 -7.02 7.26
N ALA A 42 -7.61 -7.11 8.43
CA ALA A 42 -7.51 -8.24 9.33
C ALA A 42 -8.04 -9.54 8.70
N ARG A 43 -8.97 -9.44 7.75
CA ARG A 43 -9.49 -10.59 7.00
C ARG A 43 -8.60 -10.98 5.82
N GLU A 44 -8.17 -10.00 5.01
CA GLU A 44 -7.51 -10.28 3.72
C GLU A 44 -5.99 -10.44 3.83
N VAL A 45 -5.31 -9.63 4.64
CA VAL A 45 -3.84 -9.64 4.74
C VAL A 45 -3.31 -11.01 5.19
N PRO A 46 -3.86 -11.68 6.22
CA PRO A 46 -3.39 -13.00 6.63
C PRO A 46 -3.57 -14.08 5.56
N LEU A 47 -4.59 -13.97 4.71
CA LEU A 47 -4.79 -14.91 3.60
C LEU A 47 -3.70 -14.76 2.53
N ILE A 48 -3.24 -13.53 2.30
CA ILE A 48 -2.14 -13.24 1.37
C ILE A 48 -0.82 -13.74 1.97
N GLU A 49 -0.51 -13.41 3.22
CA GLU A 49 0.72 -13.85 3.91
C GLU A 49 0.83 -15.38 3.98
N ALA A 50 -0.28 -16.09 4.15
CA ALA A 50 -0.32 -17.55 4.18
C ALA A 50 -0.22 -18.20 2.78
N SER A 51 -0.31 -17.42 1.71
CA SER A 51 -0.32 -17.96 0.35
C SER A 51 1.08 -18.38 -0.13
N PRO A 52 1.20 -19.41 -0.99
CA PRO A 52 2.47 -19.75 -1.61
C PRO A 52 3.08 -18.61 -2.43
N ALA A 53 2.27 -17.67 -2.90
CA ALA A 53 2.70 -16.53 -3.69
C ALA A 53 3.40 -15.44 -2.87
N PHE A 54 3.12 -15.34 -1.55
CA PHE A 54 3.84 -14.41 -0.69
C PHE A 54 5.27 -14.89 -0.41
N GLY A 55 5.46 -16.21 -0.25
CA GLY A 55 6.78 -16.84 -0.32
C GLY A 55 7.86 -16.16 0.53
N SER A 56 9.08 -16.08 -0.01
CA SER A 56 10.24 -15.45 0.65
C SER A 56 10.55 -14.04 0.13
N ASP A 57 9.85 -13.60 -0.90
CA ASP A 57 10.10 -12.37 -1.66
C ASP A 57 8.84 -11.52 -1.87
N GLY A 58 7.70 -11.94 -1.31
CA GLY A 58 6.45 -11.20 -1.40
C GLY A 58 6.48 -9.88 -0.65
N VAL A 59 5.73 -8.92 -1.18
CA VAL A 59 5.59 -7.58 -0.63
C VAL A 59 4.11 -7.21 -0.64
N ILE A 60 3.59 -6.81 0.52
CA ILE A 60 2.29 -6.15 0.64
C ILE A 60 2.56 -4.70 1.00
N ILE A 61 1.99 -3.78 0.22
CA ILE A 61 2.02 -2.34 0.50
C ILE A 61 0.58 -1.91 0.76
N ILE A 62 0.34 -1.30 1.92
CA ILE A 62 -0.95 -0.74 2.32
C ILE A 62 -0.79 0.77 2.34
N THR A 63 -1.58 1.48 1.52
CA THR A 63 -1.56 2.94 1.43
C THR A 63 -2.90 3.48 0.93
N PHE A 64 -3.04 4.79 0.87
CA PHE A 64 -4.24 5.51 0.45
C PHE A 64 -3.94 6.39 -0.75
N ASP A 65 -4.93 6.69 -1.57
CA ASP A 65 -4.80 7.62 -2.70
C ASP A 65 -4.83 9.09 -2.27
N GLU A 66 -5.48 9.38 -1.14
CA GLU A 66 -5.46 10.70 -0.50
C GLU A 66 -5.50 10.61 1.04
N GLY A 67 -4.99 11.66 1.67
CA GLY A 67 -5.11 11.90 3.11
C GLY A 67 -6.41 12.63 3.46
N VAL A 68 -6.74 12.66 4.75
CA VAL A 68 -7.98 13.27 5.20
C VAL A 68 -7.87 14.79 5.37
N THR A 69 -8.93 15.51 4.97
CA THR A 69 -9.05 16.96 5.18
C THR A 69 -9.38 17.35 6.63
N LYS A 70 -9.68 16.39 7.51
CA LYS A 70 -10.02 16.59 8.94
C LYS A 70 -9.08 15.79 9.87
N SER A 71 -7.77 15.92 9.68
CA SER A 71 -6.74 15.42 10.61
C SER A 71 -5.99 16.60 11.23
N PRO A 72 -5.39 16.50 12.43
CA PRO A 72 -4.44 17.51 12.92
C PRO A 72 -3.34 17.91 11.90
N HIS A 73 -3.10 17.07 10.90
CA HIS A 73 -2.23 17.29 9.74
C HIS A 73 -3.04 17.48 8.44
N HIS A 74 -4.03 18.38 8.47
CA HIS A 74 -4.99 18.60 7.39
C HIS A 74 -4.33 18.67 6.01
N ALA A 75 -4.83 17.88 5.07
CA ALA A 75 -4.54 18.09 3.65
C ALA A 75 -5.12 19.45 3.24
N ASP A 76 -4.27 20.42 2.92
CA ASP A 76 -4.73 21.69 2.34
C ASP A 76 -5.52 21.39 1.08
N LYS A 77 -6.74 21.91 1.04
CA LYS A 77 -7.83 21.44 0.17
C LYS A 77 -7.57 21.49 -1.35
N PHE A 78 -6.43 21.98 -1.80
CA PHE A 78 -5.97 21.86 -3.19
C PHE A 78 -4.43 21.92 -3.23
N GLY A 79 -3.77 20.79 -3.48
CA GLY A 79 -2.38 20.82 -3.94
C GLY A 79 -1.54 19.58 -3.71
N ASN A 80 -1.69 18.87 -2.58
CA ASN A 80 -0.72 17.84 -2.17
C ASN A 80 -1.33 16.52 -1.67
N GLY A 81 -2.63 16.28 -1.79
CA GLY A 81 -3.27 15.03 -1.37
C GLY A 81 -3.26 14.75 0.15
N GLY A 82 -2.39 15.40 0.93
CA GLY A 82 -2.18 15.12 2.35
C GLY A 82 -1.17 14.01 2.58
N ASN A 83 -0.81 13.79 3.84
CA ASN A 83 -0.04 12.60 4.21
C ASN A 83 -0.98 11.40 4.29
N VAL A 84 -0.57 10.29 3.69
CA VAL A 84 -1.25 9.01 3.76
C VAL A 84 -0.48 8.04 4.66
N ALA A 85 -1.18 7.07 5.24
CA ALA A 85 -0.49 5.95 5.86
C ALA A 85 0.24 5.14 4.76
N PHE A 86 1.40 4.61 5.11
CA PHE A 86 2.18 3.76 4.24
C PHE A 86 2.81 2.64 5.10
N ALA A 87 2.31 1.42 4.93
CA ALA A 87 2.81 0.25 5.63
C ALA A 87 3.31 -0.80 4.62
N VAL A 88 4.42 -1.44 4.95
CA VAL A 88 5.03 -2.50 4.14
C VAL A 88 5.14 -3.75 4.98
N ILE A 89 4.67 -4.87 4.44
CA ILE A 89 4.80 -6.20 5.02
C ILE A 89 5.55 -7.06 4.00
N SER A 90 6.75 -7.49 4.35
CA SER A 90 7.59 -8.29 3.46
C SER A 90 8.70 -9.00 4.25
N PRO A 91 9.11 -10.23 3.88
CA PRO A 91 10.34 -10.84 4.37
C PRO A 91 11.61 -10.07 3.95
N LEU A 92 11.52 -9.23 2.92
CA LEU A 92 12.62 -8.41 2.40
C LEU A 92 12.74 -7.06 3.12
N ALA A 93 11.67 -6.61 3.77
CA ALA A 93 11.67 -5.37 4.53
C ALA A 93 12.29 -5.60 5.92
N HIS A 94 12.89 -4.56 6.50
CA HIS A 94 13.25 -4.59 7.91
C HIS A 94 12.21 -3.86 8.76
N ASN A 95 12.05 -4.27 10.01
CA ASN A 95 11.08 -3.63 10.90
C ASN A 95 11.60 -2.28 11.38
N ALA A 96 11.05 -1.18 10.85
CA ALA A 96 11.39 0.18 11.25
C ALA A 96 10.26 1.18 10.97
N VAL A 97 10.42 2.40 11.51
CA VAL A 97 9.72 3.59 11.03
C VAL A 97 10.71 4.37 10.18
N TYR A 98 10.28 4.78 9.00
CA TYR A 98 11.13 5.45 8.02
C TYR A 98 10.88 6.94 8.04
N GLU A 99 11.98 7.70 8.02
CA GLU A 99 11.96 9.16 7.88
C GLU A 99 12.17 9.53 6.42
N GLY A 100 11.58 10.64 5.99
CA GLY A 100 11.71 11.16 4.63
C GLY A 100 10.39 11.68 4.08
N VAL A 101 10.47 12.35 2.93
CA VAL A 101 9.29 12.80 2.18
C VAL A 101 9.24 12.02 0.89
N PHE A 102 8.20 11.21 0.75
CA PHE A 102 7.92 10.37 -0.42
C PHE A 102 6.49 10.64 -0.89
N ASP A 103 6.28 10.54 -2.20
CA ASP A 103 4.96 10.67 -2.81
C ASP A 103 4.59 9.39 -3.59
N HIS A 104 3.44 9.40 -4.27
CA HIS A 104 3.03 8.25 -5.08
C HIS A 104 3.97 7.98 -6.28
N TYR A 105 4.76 8.95 -6.73
CA TYR A 105 5.78 8.71 -7.74
C TYR A 105 7.01 8.02 -7.15
N SER A 106 7.36 8.28 -5.89
CA SER A 106 8.34 7.47 -5.15
C SER A 106 7.90 6.02 -5.02
N LEU A 107 6.62 5.76 -4.75
CA LEU A 107 6.07 4.39 -4.75
C LEU A 107 6.17 3.76 -6.14
N LEU A 108 5.73 4.44 -7.19
CA LEU A 108 5.84 3.93 -8.57
C LEU A 108 7.29 3.61 -8.92
N ARG A 109 8.22 4.51 -8.59
CA ARG A 109 9.65 4.31 -8.78
C ARG A 109 10.17 3.07 -8.04
N THR A 110 9.76 2.86 -6.79
CA THR A 110 10.10 1.65 -6.02
C THR A 110 9.60 0.38 -6.69
N LEU A 111 8.37 0.38 -7.20
CA LEU A 111 7.79 -0.77 -7.91
C LEU A 111 8.55 -1.05 -9.20
N GLU A 112 8.81 -0.02 -10.01
CA GLU A 112 9.58 -0.14 -11.25
C GLU A 112 10.97 -0.74 -11.00
N ASP A 113 11.69 -0.24 -9.98
CA ASP A 113 12.99 -0.80 -9.57
C ASP A 113 12.86 -2.28 -9.14
N GLY A 114 11.83 -2.63 -8.35
CA GLY A 114 11.58 -4.00 -7.90
C GLY A 114 11.25 -4.99 -9.04
N PHE A 115 10.57 -4.52 -10.09
CA PHE A 115 10.30 -5.31 -11.29
C PHE A 115 11.43 -5.27 -12.34
N GLY A 116 12.54 -4.59 -12.06
CA GLY A 116 13.67 -4.47 -12.98
C GLY A 116 13.40 -3.58 -14.20
N ILE A 117 12.43 -2.66 -14.10
CA ILE A 117 12.07 -1.70 -15.14
C ILE A 117 13.05 -0.52 -15.07
N GLY A 118 14.02 -0.49 -15.99
CA GLY A 118 15.04 0.56 -16.05
C GLY A 118 14.61 1.86 -16.77
N THR A 119 13.37 1.94 -17.24
CA THR A 119 12.80 3.12 -17.89
C THR A 119 11.55 3.55 -17.15
N TYR A 120 11.65 4.66 -16.42
CA TYR A 120 10.63 5.09 -15.47
C TYR A 120 9.54 5.93 -16.12
N VAL A 121 8.29 5.70 -15.73
CA VAL A 121 7.12 6.36 -16.31
C VAL A 121 6.89 7.72 -15.65
N GLY A 122 6.77 8.78 -16.48
CA GLY A 122 6.36 10.10 -16.02
C GLY A 122 7.24 10.66 -14.89
N ASN A 123 6.62 11.14 -13.81
CA ASN A 123 7.34 11.76 -12.70
C ASN A 123 8.13 10.76 -11.83
N ALA A 124 7.91 9.44 -11.95
CA ALA A 124 8.74 8.44 -11.29
C ALA A 124 10.21 8.50 -11.76
N ASN A 125 10.44 9.02 -12.97
CA ASN A 125 11.78 9.25 -13.52
C ASN A 125 12.59 10.30 -12.74
N SER A 126 11.92 11.21 -12.02
CA SER A 126 12.55 12.25 -11.21
C SER A 126 12.33 12.06 -9.71
N ALA A 127 11.50 11.09 -9.31
CA ALA A 127 11.29 10.74 -7.92
C ALA A 127 12.43 9.87 -7.37
N SER A 128 12.67 9.98 -6.07
CA SER A 128 13.52 9.03 -5.34
C SER A 128 12.70 7.79 -4.97
N PRO A 129 13.22 6.56 -5.15
CA PRO A 129 12.57 5.37 -4.61
C PRO A 129 12.54 5.43 -3.08
N ILE A 130 11.58 4.74 -2.49
CA ILE A 130 11.50 4.45 -1.06
C ILE A 130 12.51 3.34 -0.68
N ALA A 131 13.76 3.49 -1.12
CA ALA A 131 14.83 2.51 -0.94
C ALA A 131 15.15 2.12 0.51
N PRO A 132 14.99 3.00 1.53
CA PRO A 132 15.29 2.64 2.90
C PRO A 132 14.49 1.46 3.46
N ILE A 133 13.39 1.02 2.83
CA ILE A 133 12.57 -0.08 3.36
C ILE A 133 13.23 -1.45 3.28
N TRP A 134 14.14 -1.64 2.32
CA TRP A 134 14.70 -2.96 2.00
C TRP A 134 15.89 -3.30 2.89
N ASN A 135 16.06 -4.59 3.20
CA ASN A 135 17.35 -5.09 3.69
C ASN A 135 18.42 -4.92 2.61
N PRO A 136 19.65 -4.50 2.98
CA PRO A 136 20.77 -4.43 2.05
C PRO A 136 21.22 -5.81 1.55
#